data_AF-A0A949WUW9-F1
#
_entry.id   AF-A0A949WUW9-F1
#
_cell.length_a   1.000
_cell.length_b   1.000
_cell.length_c   1.000
_cell.angle_alpha   90.00
_cell.angle_beta   90.00
_cell.angle_gamma   90.00
#
_symmetry.space_group_name_H-M   'P 1'
#
loop_
_entity.id
_entity.type
_entity.pdbx_description
1 polymer ?
#
loop_
_entity_poly.entity_id
_entity_poly.type
_entity_poly.pdbx_seq_one_letter_code
_entity_poly.pdbx_strand_id
1 'polypeptide(L)'
;MIVFYGFIVISGDLPKFIKDRSGFKINYSISPFDFRMDINEYSLYINSKVVDNMKNGSIKLVNDIENKVHNNASGIINKTSEAFKGMEEKINSALHNKVK
;
A
#
# COMPACT_ATOMS: atom_id res chain seq x y z
N MET A 1 -5.48 7.61 6.62
CA MET A 1 -6.34 7.78 7.81
C MET A 1 -6.24 9.20 8.39
N ILE A 2 -5.03 9.78 8.51
CA ILE A 2 -4.80 11.17 8.99
C ILE A 2 -5.57 12.24 8.20
N VAL A 3 -5.69 12.10 6.88
CA VAL A 3 -6.34 13.12 6.02
C VAL A 3 -7.85 13.24 6.29
N PHE A 4 -8.56 12.12 6.45
CA PHE A 4 -9.98 12.14 6.78
C PHE A 4 -10.23 12.68 8.19
N TYR A 5 -9.37 12.34 9.15
CA TYR A 5 -9.43 12.91 10.49
C TYR A 5 -9.25 14.43 10.44
N GLY A 6 -8.26 14.92 9.70
CA GLY A 6 -8.05 16.36 9.50
C GLY A 6 -9.26 17.04 8.87
N PHE A 7 -9.86 16.44 7.83
CA PHE A 7 -11.08 16.97 7.21
C PHE A 7 -12.27 17.01 8.17
N ILE A 8 -12.46 15.98 8.99
CA ILE A 8 -13.54 15.92 9.99
C ILE A 8 -13.33 16.97 11.09
N VAL A 9 -12.10 17.14 11.59
CA VAL A 9 -11.77 18.15 12.62
C VAL A 9 -11.99 19.56 12.08
N ILE A 10 -11.41 19.89 10.92
CA ILE A 10 -11.57 21.22 10.29
C ILE A 10 -13.05 21.50 10.00
N SER A 11 -13.79 20.50 9.54
CA SER A 11 -15.21 20.64 9.27
C SER A 11 -16.07 20.76 10.53
N GLY A 12 -15.65 20.10 11.62
CA GLY A 12 -16.23 20.24 12.95
C GLY A 12 -16.05 21.65 13.50
N ASP A 13 -14.88 22.24 13.28
CA ASP A 13 -14.50 23.58 13.76
C ASP A 13 -15.04 24.73 12.89
N LEU A 14 -15.68 24.44 11.75
CA LEU A 14 -16.34 25.45 10.93
C LEU A 14 -17.39 26.21 11.77
N PRO A 15 -17.35 27.55 11.78
CA PRO A 15 -18.32 28.38 12.48
C PRO A 15 -19.76 28.08 12.06
N LYS A 16 -20.70 28.12 13.02
CA LYS A 16 -22.13 27.86 12.77
C LYS A 16 -22.68 28.68 11.59
N PHE A 17 -22.29 29.96 11.46
CA PHE A 17 -22.76 30.82 10.37
C PHE A 17 -22.36 30.33 8.96
N ILE A 18 -21.24 29.61 8.82
CA ILE A 18 -20.85 29.01 7.53
C ILE A 18 -21.70 27.77 7.28
N LYS A 19 -21.87 26.90 8.28
CA LYS A 19 -22.70 25.69 8.19
C LYS A 19 -24.16 26.01 7.86
N ASP A 20 -24.71 27.03 8.51
CA ASP A 20 -26.13 27.40 8.39
C ASP A 20 -26.47 28.07 7.06
N ARG A 21 -25.48 28.65 6.36
CA ARG A 21 -25.69 29.40 5.10
C ARG A 21 -25.23 28.70 3.83
N SER A 22 -24.41 27.66 3.91
CA SER A 22 -23.66 27.13 2.75
C SER A 22 -24.28 25.90 2.08
N GLY A 23 -25.46 25.45 2.52
CA GLY A 23 -26.01 24.17 2.07
C GLY A 23 -25.11 22.97 2.39
N PHE A 24 -24.10 23.17 3.25
CA PHE A 24 -23.04 22.24 3.57
C PHE A 24 -23.45 21.38 4.77
N LYS A 25 -23.48 20.06 4.59
CA LYS A 25 -23.83 19.11 5.64
C LYS A 25 -22.78 18.01 5.68
N ILE A 26 -22.23 17.74 6.86
CA ILE A 26 -21.36 16.58 7.07
C ILE A 26 -22.01 15.68 8.11
N ASN A 27 -22.16 14.42 7.74
CA ASN A 27 -22.58 13.35 8.62
C ASN A 27 -21.49 12.29 8.61
N TYR A 28 -21.11 11.80 9.78
CA TYR A 28 -20.17 10.69 9.88
C TYR A 28 -20.53 9.74 11.01
N SER A 29 -20.26 8.46 10.78
CA SER A 29 -20.26 7.39 11.75
C SER A 29 -18.93 6.66 11.65
N ILE A 30 -18.38 6.25 12.80
CA ILE A 30 -17.11 5.52 12.87
C ILE A 30 -17.33 4.01 12.75
N SER A 31 -18.46 3.49 13.27
CA SER A 31 -18.75 2.06 13.28
C SER A 31 -20.25 1.79 13.04
N PRO A 32 -20.64 1.29 11.86
CA PRO A 32 -19.80 1.12 10.68
C PRO A 32 -19.29 2.47 10.14
N PHE A 33 -18.14 2.47 9.46
CA PHE A 33 -17.64 3.70 8.82
C PHE A 33 -18.62 4.16 7.75
N ASP A 34 -19.12 5.37 7.90
CA ASP A 34 -20.01 6.01 6.96
C ASP A 34 -19.72 7.50 7.01
N PHE A 35 -19.35 8.09 5.87
CA PHE A 35 -19.04 9.50 5.75
C PHE A 35 -19.83 10.07 4.58
N ARG A 36 -20.59 11.11 4.84
CA ARG A 36 -21.35 11.83 3.85
C ARG A 36 -21.12 13.32 4.00
N MET A 37 -20.80 13.97 2.89
CA MET A 37 -20.68 15.41 2.78
C MET A 37 -21.58 15.88 1.64
N ASP A 38 -22.61 16.66 1.96
CA ASP A 38 -23.46 17.32 0.98
C ASP A 38 -23.03 18.80 0.86
N ILE A 39 -22.93 19.32 -0.37
CA ILE A 39 -22.61 20.72 -0.68
C ILE A 39 -23.58 21.17 -1.78
N ASN A 40 -24.65 21.87 -1.40
CA ASN A 40 -25.74 22.27 -2.30
C ASN A 40 -26.30 21.07 -3.07
N GLU A 41 -26.00 20.96 -4.37
CA GLU A 41 -26.47 19.88 -5.26
C GLU A 41 -25.49 18.69 -5.34
N TYR A 42 -24.29 18.81 -4.78
CA TYR A 42 -23.27 17.78 -4.81
C TYR A 42 -23.26 16.97 -3.51
N SER A 43 -22.99 15.66 -3.61
CA SER A 43 -22.76 14.82 -2.44
C SER A 43 -21.55 13.92 -2.65
N LEU A 44 -20.69 13.87 -1.63
CA LEU A 44 -19.62 12.90 -1.50
C LEU A 44 -20.05 11.86 -0.47
N TYR A 45 -20.03 10.59 -0.85
CA TYR A 45 -20.42 9.48 0.02
C TYR A 45 -19.35 8.40 0.04
N ILE A 46 -18.89 8.04 1.24
CA ILE A 46 -17.88 7.02 1.47
C ILE A 46 -18.38 6.11 2.59
N ASN A 47 -18.64 4.85 2.26
CA ASN A 47 -19.10 3.85 3.22
C ASN A 47 -18.03 2.81 3.52
N SER A 48 -18.33 1.93 4.47
CA SER A 48 -17.46 0.84 4.88
C SER A 48 -17.00 -0.04 3.72
N LYS A 49 -17.86 -0.33 2.74
CA LYS A 49 -17.50 -1.14 1.56
C LYS A 49 -16.42 -0.49 0.72
N VAL A 50 -16.49 0.84 0.50
CA VAL A 50 -15.44 1.58 -0.23
C VAL A 50 -14.12 1.48 0.52
N VAL A 51 -14.14 1.68 1.84
CA VAL A 51 -12.95 1.56 2.68
C VAL A 51 -12.37 0.14 2.67
N ASP A 52 -13.22 -0.87 2.77
CA ASP A 52 -12.81 -2.28 2.75
C ASP A 52 -12.19 -2.67 1.39
N ASN A 53 -12.76 -2.18 0.29
CA ASN A 53 -12.20 -2.38 -1.04
C ASN A 53 -10.83 -1.72 -1.18
N MET A 54 -10.66 -0.49 -0.67
CA MET A 54 -9.35 0.19 -0.66
C MET A 54 -8.34 -0.58 0.19
N LYS A 55 -8.75 -1.11 1.34
CA LYS A 55 -7.90 -1.93 2.22
C LYS A 55 -7.46 -3.21 1.50
N ASN A 56 -8.40 -3.95 0.93
CA ASN A 56 -8.11 -5.21 0.23
C ASN A 56 -7.23 -4.99 -1.01
N GLY A 57 -7.50 -3.94 -1.79
CA GLY A 57 -6.65 -3.55 -2.92
C GLY A 57 -5.23 -3.19 -2.49
N SER A 58 -5.08 -2.48 -1.36
CA SER A 58 -3.76 -2.13 -0.82
C SER A 58 -2.99 -3.36 -0.33
N ILE A 59 -3.65 -4.28 0.36
CA ILE A 59 -3.05 -5.56 0.79
C ILE A 59 -2.58 -6.36 -0.42
N LYS A 60 -3.41 -6.45 -1.47
CA LYS A 60 -3.05 -7.13 -2.71
C LYS A 60 -1.79 -6.53 -3.35
N LEU A 61 -1.72 -5.19 -3.44
CA LEU A 61 -0.56 -4.51 -3.99
C LEU A 61 0.72 -4.81 -3.19
N VAL A 62 0.65 -4.80 -1.86
CA VAL A 62 1.79 -5.13 -0.99
C VAL A 62 2.24 -6.57 -1.23
N ASN A 63 1.31 -7.52 -1.29
CA ASN A 63 1.62 -8.93 -1.55
C ASN A 63 2.25 -9.12 -2.95
N ASP A 64 1.78 -8.41 -3.97
CA ASP A 64 2.35 -8.47 -5.32
C ASP A 64 3.81 -7.96 -5.33
N ILE A 65 4.10 -6.89 -4.57
CA ILE A 65 5.46 -6.36 -4.39
C ILE A 65 6.34 -7.39 -3.67
N GLU A 66 5.85 -7.95 -2.56
CA GLU A 66 6.57 -8.96 -1.78
C GLU A 66 6.94 -10.17 -2.63
N ASN A 67 5.98 -10.71 -3.38
CA ASN A 67 6.21 -11.84 -4.28
C ASN A 67 7.22 -11.50 -5.38
N LYS A 68 7.14 -10.31 -5.97
CA LYS A 68 8.09 -9.88 -7.01
C LYS A 68 9.50 -9.72 -6.46
N VAL A 69 9.65 -9.17 -5.26
CA VAL A 69 10.94 -9.04 -4.57
C VAL A 69 11.49 -10.42 -4.24
N HIS A 70 10.67 -11.32 -3.67
CA HIS A 70 11.07 -12.68 -3.34
C HIS A 70 11.56 -13.45 -4.57
N ASN A 71 10.81 -13.40 -5.68
CA ASN A 71 11.16 -14.09 -6.92
C ASN A 71 12.43 -13.52 -7.57
N ASN A 72 12.62 -12.19 -7.54
CA ASN A 72 13.85 -11.59 -8.04
C ASN A 72 15.06 -11.94 -7.18
N ALA A 73 14.90 -11.89 -5.85
CA ALA A 73 15.97 -12.24 -4.91
C ALA A 73 16.39 -13.70 -5.06
N SER A 74 15.44 -14.64 -5.13
CA SER A 74 15.74 -16.06 -5.35
C SER A 74 16.43 -16.30 -6.69
N GLY A 75 16.00 -15.62 -7.76
CA GLY A 75 16.66 -15.68 -9.06
C GLY A 75 18.12 -15.19 -9.03
N ILE A 76 18.42 -14.11 -8.31
CA ILE A 76 19.79 -13.59 -8.14
C ILE A 76 20.63 -14.55 -7.31
N ILE A 77 20.10 -15.07 -6.19
CA ILE A 77 20.79 -16.03 -5.31
C ILE A 77 21.15 -17.30 -6.09
N ASN A 78 20.22 -17.84 -6.87
CA ASN A 78 20.46 -19.05 -7.67
C ASN A 78 21.56 -18.84 -8.71
N LYS A 79 21.50 -17.76 -9.49
CA LYS A 79 22.55 -17.41 -10.46
C LYS A 79 23.91 -17.21 -9.82
N THR A 80 23.92 -16.58 -8.64
CA THR A 80 25.15 -16.35 -7.87
C THR A 80 25.73 -17.68 -7.38
N SER A 81 24.89 -18.57 -6.85
CA SER A 81 25.28 -19.92 -6.42
C SER A 81 25.87 -20.74 -7.58
N GLU A 82 25.23 -20.71 -8.75
CA GLU A 82 25.73 -21.38 -9.96
C GLU A 82 27.09 -20.82 -10.40
N ALA A 83 27.26 -19.50 -10.37
CA ALA A 83 28.53 -18.86 -10.69
C ALA A 83 29.66 -19.26 -9.72
N PHE A 84 29.37 -19.32 -8.42
CA PHE A 84 30.34 -19.78 -7.42
C PHE A 84 30.72 -21.25 -7.61
N LYS A 85 29.76 -22.13 -7.88
CA LYS A 85 30.03 -23.55 -8.19
C LYS A 85 30.94 -23.70 -9.41
N GLY A 86 30.63 -22.99 -10.50
CA GLY A 86 31.47 -23.02 -11.70
C GLY A 86 32.88 -22.44 -11.47
N MET A 87 33.03 -21.48 -10.56
CA MET A 87 34.34 -20.98 -10.14
C MET A 87 35.13 -22.03 -9.34
N GLU A 88 34.47 -22.70 -8.40
CA GLU A 88 35.06 -23.77 -7.57
C GLU A 88 35.54 -24.95 -8.43
N GLU A 89 34.74 -25.40 -9.39
CA GLU A 89 35.10 -26.45 -10.34
C GLU A 89 36.35 -26.10 -11.17
N LYS A 90 36.45 -24.84 -11.64
CA LYS A 90 37.61 -24.35 -12.38
C LYS A 90 38.87 -24.31 -11.52
N ILE A 91 38.76 -23.86 -10.26
CA ILE A 91 39.88 -23.84 -9.31
C ILE A 91 40.36 -25.27 -9.03
N ASN A 92 39.43 -26.19 -8.74
CA ASN A 92 39.76 -27.58 -8.45
C ASN A 92 40.44 -28.27 -9.65
N SER A 93 39.96 -28.01 -10.87
CA SER A 93 40.57 -28.52 -12.10
C SER A 93 41.99 -27.98 -12.33
N ALA A 94 42.21 -26.69 -12.05
CA ALA A 94 43.53 -26.06 -12.20
C ALA A 94 44.55 -26.57 -11.17
N LEU A 95 44.10 -26.89 -9.95
CA LEU A 95 44.94 -27.49 -8.91
C LEU A 95 45.32 -28.93 -9.27
N HIS A 96 44.38 -29.75 -9.74
CA HIS A 96 44.66 -31.12 -10.17
C HIS A 96 45.66 -31.20 -11.35
N ASN A 97 45.64 -30.23 -12.26
CA ASN A 97 46.58 -30.18 -13.38
C ASN A 97 47.99 -29.68 -13.01
N LYS A 98 48.19 -29.08 -11.83
CA LYS A 98 49.51 -28.62 -11.36
C LYS A 98 50.29 -29.63 -10.50
N VAL A 99 49.68 -30.76 -10.14
CA VAL A 99 50.28 -31.80 -9.27
C VAL A 99 50.82 -33.01 -10.08
N LYS A 100 50.96 -32.85 -11.40
CA LYS A 100 51.73 -33.75 -12.29
C LYS A 100 52.95 -33.02 -12.81
#